data_AF-A0A847JG69-F1
#
_entry.id   AF-A0A847JG69-F1
#
_cell.length_a   1.000
_cell.length_b   1.000
_cell.length_c   1.000
_cell.angle_alpha   90.00
_cell.angle_beta   90.00
_cell.angle_gamma   90.00
#
_symmetry.space_group_name_H-M   'P 1'
#
loop_
_entity.id
_entity.type
_entity.pdbx_description
1 polymer ?
#
loop_
_entity_poly.entity_id
_entity_poly.type
_entity_poly.pdbx_seq_one_letter_code
_entity_poly.pdbx_strand_id
1 'polypeptide(L)' 'RAGDPASLVAGVDRIHANLDWNPRWNDLDTIVGHALAWEKSLVQRNRK' A
#
# COMPACT_ATOMS: atom_id res chain seq x y z
N ARG A 1 -9.53 16.89 6.48
CA ARG A 1 -9.65 18.31 6.92
C ARG A 1 -10.78 18.96 6.14
N ALA A 2 -11.30 20.11 6.54
CA ALA A 2 -12.21 20.86 5.67
C ALA A 2 -11.44 21.17 4.37
N GLY A 3 -11.88 20.60 3.24
CA GLY A 3 -11.22 20.71 1.93
C GLY A 3 -10.68 19.40 1.34
N ASP A 4 -10.62 18.30 2.09
CA ASP A 4 -10.24 17.00 1.50
C ASP A 4 -11.47 16.28 0.91
N PRO A 5 -11.35 15.66 -0.27
CA PRO A 5 -12.42 14.84 -0.83
C PRO A 5 -12.65 13.59 0.03
N ALA A 6 -13.88 13.09 0.05
CA ALA A 6 -14.23 11.87 0.78
C ALA A 6 -13.50 10.62 0.24
N SER A 7 -13.06 10.66 -1.03
CA SER A 7 -12.30 9.60 -1.67
C SER A 7 -11.33 10.18 -2.69
N LEU A 8 -10.15 9.56 -2.79
CA LEU A 8 -9.14 9.87 -3.79
C LEU A 8 -8.52 8.56 -4.26
N VAL A 9 -8.81 8.17 -5.51
CA VAL A 9 -8.32 6.95 -6.13
C VAL A 9 -7.70 7.33 -7.48
N ALA A 10 -6.49 6.83 -7.74
CA ALA A 10 -5.82 7.07 -9.02
C ALA A 10 -6.45 6.21 -10.12
N GLY A 11 -6.69 6.79 -11.30
CA GLY A 11 -7.05 6.04 -12.49
C GLY A 11 -5.84 5.25 -13.01
N VAL A 12 -5.98 3.92 -13.12
CA VAL A 12 -4.88 3.01 -13.51
C VAL A 12 -5.10 2.35 -14.87
N ASP A 13 -6.13 2.78 -15.61
CA ASP A 13 -6.56 2.18 -16.88
C ASP A 13 -5.44 2.11 -17.92
N ARG A 14 -4.63 3.17 -18.02
CA ARG A 14 -3.52 3.22 -18.98
C ARG A 14 -2.47 2.16 -18.72
N ILE A 15 -2.20 1.83 -17.45
CA ILE A 15 -1.20 0.82 -17.11
C ILE A 15 -1.72 -0.55 -17.55
N HIS A 16 -2.97 -0.88 -17.21
CA HIS A 16 -3.59 -2.14 -17.62
C HIS A 16 -3.76 -2.28 -19.14
N ALA A 17 -3.99 -1.17 -19.85
CA ALA A 17 -4.15 -1.18 -21.30
C ALA A 17 -2.84 -1.36 -22.07
N ASN A 18 -1.71 -0.91 -21.52
CA ASN A 18 -0.44 -0.84 -22.27
C ASN A 18 0.65 -1.77 -21.74
N LEU A 19 0.53 -2.24 -20.51
CA LEU A 19 1.51 -3.12 -19.87
C LEU A 19 0.83 -4.43 -19.47
N ASP A 20 1.54 -5.54 -19.58
CA ASP A 20 1.17 -6.82 -18.94
C ASP A 20 1.44 -6.75 -17.43
N TRP A 21 0.86 -5.73 -16.79
CA TRP A 21 1.08 -5.45 -15.38
C TRP A 21 -0.11 -5.95 -14.58
N ASN A 22 0.14 -7.01 -13.82
CA ASN A 22 -0.78 -7.51 -12.81
C ASN A 22 -0.16 -7.33 -11.41
N PRO A 23 -0.75 -6.51 -10.52
CA PRO A 23 -0.19 -6.26 -9.21
C PRO A 23 -0.22 -7.55 -8.36
N ARG A 24 0.96 -8.03 -7.98
CA ARG A 24 1.12 -9.21 -7.12
C ARG A 24 0.56 -9.02 -5.71
N TRP A 25 0.54 -7.78 -5.22
CA TRP A 25 0.20 -7.44 -3.85
C TRP A 25 -0.88 -6.35 -3.82
N ASN A 26 -2.11 -6.70 -4.21
CA ASN A 26 -3.27 -5.80 -4.18
C ASN A 26 -4.27 -6.13 -3.06
N ASP A 27 -3.91 -7.04 -2.17
CA ASP A 27 -4.73 -7.43 -1.02
C ASP A 27 -4.40 -6.54 0.18
N LEU A 28 -5.44 -5.92 0.77
CA LEU A 28 -5.26 -4.93 1.84
C LEU A 28 -4.73 -5.56 3.12
N ASP A 29 -5.21 -6.74 3.49
CA ASP A 29 -4.77 -7.44 4.70
C ASP A 29 -3.29 -7.81 4.61
N THR A 30 -2.84 -8.23 3.42
CA THR A 30 -1.43 -8.50 3.14
C THR A 30 -0.58 -7.24 3.22
N ILE A 31 -1.02 -6.13 2.61
CA ILE A 31 -0.29 -4.85 2.62
C ILE A 31 -0.12 -4.36 4.07
N VAL A 32 -1.21 -4.30 4.83
CA VAL A 32 -1.20 -3.84 6.23
C VAL A 32 -0.40 -4.81 7.10
N GLY A 33 -0.58 -6.12 6.91
CA GLY A 33 0.14 -7.16 7.64
C GLY A 33 1.66 -7.05 7.49
N HIS A 34 2.16 -6.84 6.27
CA HIS A 34 3.58 -6.61 6.02
C HIS A 34 4.09 -5.33 6.70
N ALA A 35 3.36 -4.22 6.60
CA ALA A 35 3.74 -2.97 7.24
C ALA A 35 3.85 -3.11 8.77
N LEU A 36 2.86 -3.75 9.41
CA LEU A 36 2.86 -3.99 10.85
C LEU A 36 4.00 -4.92 11.29
N ALA A 37 4.32 -5.94 10.50
CA ALA A 37 5.44 -6.84 10.79
C ALA A 37 6.78 -6.09 10.75
N TRP A 38 6.95 -5.19 9.76
CA TRP A 38 8.13 -4.34 9.66
C TRP A 38 8.27 -3.41 10.87
N GLU A 39 7.21 -2.72 11.27
CA GLU A 39 7.20 -1.84 12.44
C GLU A 39 7.64 -2.58 13.71
N LYS A 40 7.09 -3.79 13.94
CA LYS A 40 7.50 -4.65 15.07
C LYS A 40 9.00 -4.97 15.01
N SER A 41 9.52 -5.34 13.84
CA SER A 41 10.95 -5.63 13.65
C SER A 41 11.82 -4.38 13.88
N LEU A 42 11.37 -3.22 13.43
CA LEU A 42 12.07 -1.95 13.61
C LEU A 42 12.20 -1.58 15.09
N VAL A 43 11.11 -1.73 15.86
CA VAL A 43 11.12 -1.51 17.32
C VAL A 43 12.13 -2.43 18.01
N GLN A 44 12.22 -3.71 17.63
CA GLN A 44 13.20 -4.63 18.23
C GLN A 44 14.65 -4.25 17.88
N ARG A 45 14.90 -3.80 16.65
CA ARG A 45 16.23 -3.36 16.22
C ARG A 45 16.69 -2.11 16.94
N ASN A 46 15.80 -1.13 17.11
CA ASN A 46 16.12 0.15 17.74
C ASN A 46 16.24 0.08 19.27
N ARG A 47 15.86 -1.06 19.88
CA ARG A 47 16.02 -1.32 21.33
C ARG A 47 17.35 -1.98 21.68
N LYS A 48 18.10 -2.47 20.69
CA LYS A 48 19.48 -2.93 20.85
C LYS A 48 20.43 -1.76 20.66
#